data_AF-A0AAP5YCV7-F1
#
_entry.id   AF-A0AAP5YCV7-F1
#
_cell.length_a   1.000
_cell.length_b   1.000
_cell.length_c   1.000
_cell.angle_alpha   90.00
_cell.angle_beta   90.00
_cell.angle_gamma   90.00
#
_symmetry.space_group_name_H-M   'P 1'
#
loop_
_entity.id
_entity.type
_entity.pdbx_description
1 polymer ?
#
loop_
_entity_poly.entity_id
_entity_poly.type
_entity_poly.pdbx_seq_one_letter_code
_entity_poly.pdbx_strand_id
1 'polypeptide(L)'
;LNIQLAQDWEGKTITGDIVIAGSANANEKLNLVVDGNLETAQTITVGADSQFSVTLSTRHFAVGEQQHRFAIYSTEKKAGIEDVNFVSNLSWSNTPDDTIDDAGDAQDGVGGPNGNYSLPTDPTFDKDNSQLAINKAEVFTVGSNVRLTFTMDKITDTWLPPNGFDHVGFTIFIDLPEEAATNLSELPKINASMPSGTWSRNAVVFGWQSSIYNTKGANATTWGEAVTPAPTVTVDKANNTISMDFASDALGRPDSLDGIRFYVTTWDLDGLSATYRPLEQDKGPWNFSGGASDESKIWDDLPIITLSE
;
A
#
# COMPACT_ATOMS: atom_id res chain seq x y z
N LEU A 1 -2.03 36.76 21.73
CA LEU A 1 -1.37 35.76 20.87
C LEU A 1 -0.49 36.44 19.82
N ASN A 2 -0.93 37.53 19.16
CA ASN A 2 -0.15 38.31 18.18
C ASN A 2 0.55 37.43 17.13
N ILE A 3 -0.14 36.38 16.67
CA ILE A 3 0.42 35.43 15.72
C ILE A 3 0.47 36.10 14.35
N GLN A 4 1.65 36.11 13.73
CA GLN A 4 1.87 36.58 12.36
C GLN A 4 2.77 35.59 11.63
N LEU A 5 2.36 35.15 10.44
CA LEU A 5 3.19 34.31 9.60
C LEU A 5 4.25 35.16 8.89
N ALA A 6 5.46 34.63 8.74
CA ALA A 6 6.58 35.33 8.09
C ALA A 6 6.42 35.47 6.57
N GLN A 7 5.50 34.69 5.97
CA GLN A 7 5.21 34.69 4.55
C GLN A 7 3.71 34.45 4.32
N ASP A 8 3.22 34.87 3.16
CA ASP A 8 1.90 34.50 2.69
C ASP A 8 1.91 33.03 2.24
N TRP A 9 0.87 32.31 2.65
CA TRP A 9 0.71 30.88 2.44
C TRP A 9 -0.57 30.56 1.65
N GLU A 10 -1.47 31.53 1.48
CA GLU A 10 -2.77 31.29 0.87
C GLU A 10 -2.61 30.80 -0.57
N GLY A 11 -3.14 29.61 -0.84
CA GLY A 11 -3.06 28.94 -2.14
C GLY A 11 -1.66 28.46 -2.53
N LYS A 12 -0.67 28.50 -1.62
CA LYS A 12 0.69 28.05 -1.93
C LYS A 12 0.74 26.55 -2.20
N THR A 13 1.42 26.13 -3.27
CA THR A 13 1.70 24.72 -3.54
C THR A 13 3.01 24.28 -2.91
N ILE A 14 3.01 23.12 -2.25
CA ILE A 14 4.19 22.46 -1.68
C ILE A 14 4.36 21.07 -2.28
N THR A 15 5.61 20.63 -2.43
CA THR A 15 5.96 19.32 -3.02
C THR A 15 6.74 18.44 -2.04
N GLY A 16 6.77 18.82 -0.77
CA GLY A 16 7.52 18.15 0.29
C GLY A 16 7.50 18.97 1.58
N ASP A 17 8.20 18.48 2.58
CA ASP A 17 8.28 19.10 3.91
C ASP A 17 8.80 20.53 3.81
N ILE A 18 8.19 21.42 4.60
CA ILE A 18 8.50 22.85 4.55
C ILE A 18 8.35 23.49 5.92
N VAL A 19 9.20 24.48 6.21
CA VAL A 19 9.15 25.23 7.47
C VAL A 19 8.10 26.34 7.37
N ILE A 20 7.17 26.34 8.32
CA ILE A 20 6.32 27.49 8.64
C ILE A 20 7.02 28.29 9.73
N ALA A 21 7.30 29.56 9.44
CA ALA A 21 7.88 30.50 10.39
C ALA A 21 6.96 31.68 10.64
N GLY A 22 7.10 32.31 11.80
CA GLY A 22 6.32 33.48 12.19
C GLY A 22 6.74 34.08 13.51
N SER A 23 5.91 34.97 14.02
CA SER A 23 6.05 35.59 15.33
C SER A 23 4.76 35.45 16.14
N ALA A 24 4.89 35.48 17.48
CA ALA A 24 3.79 35.47 18.43
C ALA A 24 4.30 36.03 19.77
N ASN A 25 3.43 36.17 20.78
CA ASN A 25 3.90 36.56 22.11
C ASN A 25 4.99 35.59 22.62
N ALA A 26 6.06 36.13 23.21
CA ALA A 26 7.18 35.31 23.71
C ALA A 26 6.73 34.23 24.71
N ASN A 27 7.35 33.05 24.62
CA ASN A 27 7.10 31.89 25.49
C ASN A 27 5.68 31.30 25.42
N GLU A 28 4.87 31.66 24.41
CA GLU A 28 3.60 30.98 24.17
C GLU A 28 3.81 29.53 23.71
N LYS A 29 2.85 28.68 24.06
CA LYS A 29 2.70 27.35 23.48
C LYS A 29 1.58 27.37 22.46
N LEU A 30 1.93 27.08 21.21
CA LEU A 30 1.00 27.01 20.10
C LEU A 30 1.03 25.59 19.53
N ASN A 31 0.12 25.30 18.60
CA ASN A 31 0.11 24.08 17.85
C ASN A 31 -0.10 24.40 16.36
N LEU A 32 0.60 23.67 15.50
CA LEU A 32 0.25 23.56 14.09
C LEU A 32 -0.84 22.50 13.96
N VAL A 33 -2.02 22.91 13.54
CA VAL A 33 -3.16 22.04 13.30
C VAL A 33 -3.36 21.97 11.79
N VAL A 34 -3.24 20.78 11.21
CA VAL A 34 -3.44 20.54 9.77
C VAL A 34 -4.78 19.85 9.57
N ASP A 35 -5.57 20.34 8.62
CA ASP A 35 -6.90 19.85 8.26
C ASP A 35 -7.89 19.76 9.43
N GLY A 36 -7.63 20.50 10.50
CA GLY A 36 -8.42 20.48 11.73
C GLY A 36 -8.14 19.29 12.65
N ASN A 37 -7.13 18.46 12.36
CA ASN A 37 -6.78 17.32 13.19
C ASN A 37 -6.00 17.77 14.45
N LEU A 38 -6.71 17.82 15.58
CA LEU A 38 -6.12 18.18 16.87
C LEU A 38 -5.35 17.02 17.53
N GLU A 39 -5.62 15.77 17.15
CA GLU A 39 -4.95 14.59 17.73
C GLU A 39 -3.49 14.50 17.29
N THR A 40 -3.20 14.92 16.06
CA THR A 40 -1.86 14.94 15.46
C THR A 40 -1.25 16.34 15.41
N ALA A 41 -1.78 17.28 16.19
CA ALA A 41 -1.31 18.67 16.16
C ALA A 41 0.12 18.77 16.70
N GLN A 42 0.99 19.47 15.96
CA GLN A 42 2.40 19.58 16.33
C GLN A 42 2.62 20.77 17.27
N THR A 43 3.25 20.53 18.42
CA THR A 43 3.55 21.61 19.37
C THR A 43 4.60 22.57 18.83
N ILE A 44 4.34 23.86 19.00
CA ILE A 44 5.23 24.97 18.67
C ILE A 44 5.57 25.71 19.98
N THR A 45 6.85 25.90 20.22
CA THR A 45 7.32 26.77 21.31
C THR A 45 7.78 28.10 20.73
N VAL A 46 7.17 29.19 21.15
CA VAL A 46 7.58 30.53 20.74
C VAL A 46 8.79 30.97 21.57
N GLY A 47 9.85 31.38 20.89
CA GLY A 47 11.09 31.83 21.52
C GLY A 47 10.91 33.09 22.37
N ALA A 48 11.91 33.37 23.22
CA ALA A 48 11.96 34.61 24.00
C ALA A 48 12.10 35.85 23.11
N ASP A 49 12.60 35.69 21.89
CA ASP A 49 12.66 36.68 20.81
C ASP A 49 11.34 36.86 20.07
N SER A 50 10.26 36.20 20.53
CA SER A 50 8.92 36.23 19.94
C SER A 50 8.82 35.56 18.56
N GLN A 51 9.81 34.75 18.17
CA GLN A 51 9.81 34.02 16.90
C GLN A 51 9.44 32.55 17.10
N PHE A 52 8.88 31.92 16.06
CA PHE A 52 8.68 30.48 16.02
C PHE A 52 8.96 29.90 14.63
N SER A 53 9.26 28.61 14.61
CA SER A 53 9.33 27.80 13.39
C SER A 53 8.83 26.39 13.67
N VAL A 54 8.14 25.78 12.71
CA VAL A 54 7.66 24.40 12.77
C VAL A 54 7.71 23.78 11.38
N THR A 55 8.01 22.49 11.29
CA THR A 55 7.99 21.77 10.01
C THR A 55 6.58 21.29 9.72
N LEU A 56 5.98 21.78 8.63
CA LEU A 56 4.82 21.15 8.04
C LEU A 56 5.32 19.90 7.30
N SER A 57 5.10 18.73 7.91
CA SER A 57 5.45 17.46 7.29
C SER A 57 4.37 17.01 6.32
N THR A 58 4.81 16.53 5.17
CA THR A 58 3.99 15.94 4.10
C THR A 58 3.93 14.42 4.20
N ARG A 59 4.53 13.81 5.24
CA ARG A 59 4.69 12.36 5.40
C ARG A 59 3.41 11.55 5.19
N HIS A 60 2.27 12.07 5.61
CA HIS A 60 0.98 11.38 5.52
C HIS A 60 0.01 12.04 4.54
N PHE A 61 0.48 12.97 3.71
CA PHE A 61 -0.34 13.52 2.63
C PHE A 61 -0.46 12.51 1.50
N ALA A 62 -1.61 12.51 0.83
CA ALA A 62 -1.81 11.65 -0.32
C ALA A 62 -0.93 12.13 -1.50
N VAL A 63 -0.57 11.19 -2.36
CA VAL A 63 0.14 11.50 -3.61
C VAL A 63 -0.79 12.22 -4.58
N GLY A 64 -0.24 13.13 -5.38
CA GLY A 64 -0.96 14.01 -6.29
C GLY A 64 -1.34 15.35 -5.67
N GLU A 65 -2.20 16.10 -6.36
CA GLU A 65 -2.67 17.41 -5.91
C GLU A 65 -3.78 17.27 -4.86
N GLN A 66 -3.57 17.84 -3.67
CA GLN A 66 -4.53 17.83 -2.57
C GLN A 66 -4.68 19.22 -1.96
N GLN A 67 -5.91 19.58 -1.61
CA GLN A 67 -6.22 20.81 -0.92
C GLN A 67 -6.14 20.58 0.59
N HIS A 68 -5.45 21.47 1.28
CA HIS A 68 -5.27 21.42 2.72
C HIS A 68 -5.51 22.78 3.35
N ARG A 69 -5.65 22.76 4.67
CA ARG A 69 -5.59 23.97 5.49
C ARG A 69 -4.75 23.75 6.72
N PHE A 70 -4.15 24.81 7.24
CA PHE A 70 -3.57 24.78 8.57
C PHE A 70 -3.99 26.00 9.39
N ALA A 71 -3.92 25.85 10.72
CA ALA A 71 -4.03 26.94 11.65
C ALA A 71 -2.93 26.85 12.72
N ILE A 72 -2.46 28.02 13.16
CA ILE A 72 -1.63 28.14 14.36
C ILE A 72 -2.55 28.47 15.53
N TYR A 73 -2.66 27.54 16.48
CA TYR A 73 -3.69 27.54 17.51
C TYR A 73 -3.13 27.38 18.92
N SER A 74 -3.67 28.12 19.89
CA SER A 74 -3.40 27.93 21.32
C SER A 74 -4.56 27.17 21.97
N THR A 75 -4.30 25.94 22.42
CA THR A 75 -5.31 25.12 23.13
C THR A 75 -5.70 25.73 24.48
N GLU A 76 -4.74 26.34 25.19
CA GLU A 76 -4.99 26.99 26.48
C GLU A 76 -5.96 28.18 26.33
N LYS A 77 -5.70 29.03 25.33
CA LYS A 77 -6.46 30.28 25.13
C LYS A 77 -7.66 30.10 24.21
N LYS A 78 -7.80 28.92 23.61
CA LYS A 78 -8.83 28.58 22.62
C LYS A 78 -8.93 29.59 21.47
N ALA A 79 -7.76 30.06 21.01
CA ALA A 79 -7.66 31.10 20.00
C ALA A 79 -6.45 30.84 19.09
N GLY A 80 -6.53 31.29 17.85
CA GLY A 80 -5.49 31.11 16.83
C GLY A 80 -5.69 32.09 15.68
N ILE A 81 -4.98 31.85 14.59
CA ILE A 81 -5.26 32.51 13.30
C ILE A 81 -6.44 31.84 12.59
N GLU A 82 -6.99 32.50 11.58
CA GLU A 82 -7.90 31.87 10.63
C GLU A 82 -7.19 30.75 9.86
N ASP A 83 -7.97 29.81 9.33
CA ASP A 83 -7.46 28.74 8.48
C ASP A 83 -6.75 29.35 7.26
N VAL A 84 -5.55 28.85 6.99
CA VAL A 84 -4.74 29.22 5.84
C VAL A 84 -4.75 28.06 4.86
N ASN A 85 -5.25 28.29 3.65
CA ASN A 85 -5.39 27.23 2.65
C ASN A 85 -4.10 27.08 1.84
N PHE A 86 -3.73 25.86 1.52
CA PHE A 86 -2.57 25.56 0.69
C PHE A 86 -2.80 24.26 -0.08
N VAL A 87 -1.93 23.97 -1.03
CA VAL A 87 -2.01 22.78 -1.89
C VAL A 87 -0.76 21.94 -1.66
N SER A 88 -0.91 20.62 -1.50
CA SER A 88 0.21 19.69 -1.67
C SER A 88 0.14 19.09 -3.07
N ASN A 89 1.29 18.89 -3.72
CA ASN A 89 1.39 18.19 -5.00
C ASN A 89 2.58 17.25 -4.94
N LEU A 90 2.36 16.06 -4.38
CA LEU A 90 3.39 15.06 -4.23
C LEU A 90 3.41 14.13 -5.46
N SER A 91 4.58 13.63 -5.82
CA SER A 91 4.73 12.75 -6.98
C SER A 91 5.68 11.61 -6.66
N TRP A 92 5.39 10.41 -7.18
CA TRP A 92 6.34 9.31 -7.19
C TRP A 92 7.61 9.71 -7.92
N SER A 93 8.75 9.19 -7.46
CA SER A 93 10.01 9.30 -8.18
C SER A 93 9.93 8.58 -9.54
N ASN A 94 10.72 9.04 -10.51
CA ASN A 94 10.87 8.33 -11.79
C ASN A 94 11.79 7.11 -11.68
N THR A 95 12.51 6.96 -10.58
CA THR A 95 13.36 5.81 -10.28
C THR A 95 12.83 5.09 -9.06
N PRO A 96 12.75 3.76 -9.07
CA PRO A 96 12.35 3.00 -7.90
C PRO A 96 13.40 3.10 -6.79
N ASP A 97 12.94 2.98 -5.54
CA ASP A 97 13.79 2.88 -4.36
C ASP A 97 14.43 1.49 -4.27
N ASP A 98 13.71 0.45 -4.73
CA ASP A 98 14.19 -0.92 -4.81
C ASP A 98 13.63 -1.64 -6.06
N THR A 99 14.38 -2.62 -6.56
CA THR A 99 14.00 -3.43 -7.73
C THR A 99 14.37 -4.88 -7.51
N ILE A 100 13.40 -5.75 -7.73
CA ILE A 100 13.52 -7.21 -7.59
C ILE A 100 13.31 -7.82 -8.97
N ASP A 101 14.27 -8.62 -9.41
CA ASP A 101 14.16 -9.46 -10.60
C ASP A 101 13.61 -10.82 -10.19
N ASP A 102 12.55 -11.25 -10.85
CA ASP A 102 11.77 -12.45 -10.54
C ASP A 102 11.49 -13.28 -11.81
N ALA A 103 12.21 -12.98 -12.90
CA ALA A 103 11.84 -13.52 -14.20
C ALA A 103 12.07 -15.04 -14.32
N GLY A 104 11.04 -15.73 -14.82
CA GLY A 104 11.16 -17.06 -15.43
C GLY A 104 11.08 -18.26 -14.47
N ASP A 105 10.57 -18.08 -13.26
CA ASP A 105 10.42 -19.14 -12.26
C ASP A 105 8.99 -19.70 -12.12
N ALA A 106 7.96 -19.00 -12.58
CA ALA A 106 6.55 -19.40 -12.44
C ALA A 106 5.81 -19.71 -13.76
N GLN A 107 6.43 -20.49 -14.66
CA GLN A 107 5.81 -20.93 -15.93
C GLN A 107 4.83 -22.11 -15.77
N ASP A 108 3.98 -22.37 -16.78
CA ASP A 108 3.03 -23.50 -16.73
C ASP A 108 3.75 -24.85 -16.54
N GLY A 109 3.31 -25.63 -15.55
CA GLY A 109 3.91 -26.90 -15.18
C GLY A 109 5.10 -26.81 -14.21
N VAL A 110 5.58 -25.59 -13.92
CA VAL A 110 6.64 -25.33 -12.94
C VAL A 110 6.24 -24.27 -11.90
N GLY A 111 4.98 -23.82 -11.92
CA GLY A 111 4.45 -22.90 -10.93
C GLY A 111 4.24 -23.54 -9.56
N GLY A 112 4.01 -22.68 -8.58
CA GLY A 112 3.73 -23.00 -7.19
C GLY A 112 4.93 -23.46 -6.38
N PRO A 113 4.79 -23.58 -5.04
CA PRO A 113 5.92 -23.75 -4.13
C PRO A 113 6.75 -25.02 -4.36
N ASN A 114 6.16 -26.04 -5.00
CA ASN A 114 6.79 -27.32 -5.28
C ASN A 114 7.23 -27.47 -6.75
N GLY A 115 7.02 -26.44 -7.58
CA GLY A 115 7.41 -26.42 -8.98
C GLY A 115 6.70 -27.46 -9.86
N ASN A 116 5.42 -27.71 -9.59
CA ASN A 116 4.66 -28.79 -10.23
C ASN A 116 3.21 -28.41 -10.58
N TYR A 117 2.79 -27.16 -10.34
CA TYR A 117 1.43 -26.74 -10.66
C TYR A 117 1.29 -26.44 -12.15
N SER A 118 0.09 -26.71 -12.69
CA SER A 118 -0.29 -26.30 -14.04
C SER A 118 -1.57 -25.45 -14.02
N LEU A 119 -1.64 -24.52 -14.97
CA LEU A 119 -2.77 -23.64 -15.21
C LEU A 119 -4.03 -24.44 -15.60
N PRO A 120 -5.22 -23.86 -15.38
CA PRO A 120 -6.46 -24.40 -15.92
C PRO A 120 -6.41 -24.57 -17.45
N THR A 121 -7.19 -25.51 -17.96
CA THR A 121 -7.17 -25.87 -19.39
C THR A 121 -7.96 -24.92 -20.28
N ASP A 122 -8.81 -24.06 -19.70
CA ASP A 122 -9.57 -23.08 -20.49
C ASP A 122 -8.63 -22.18 -21.31
N PRO A 123 -8.95 -21.87 -22.58
CA PRO A 123 -8.06 -21.11 -23.46
C PRO A 123 -7.72 -19.69 -23.00
N THR A 124 -8.47 -19.14 -22.03
CA THR A 124 -8.20 -17.81 -21.48
C THR A 124 -6.97 -17.77 -20.55
N PHE A 125 -6.52 -18.94 -20.06
CA PHE A 125 -5.24 -19.08 -19.36
C PHE A 125 -4.11 -19.34 -20.35
N ASP A 126 -3.20 -18.38 -20.46
CA ASP A 126 -2.05 -18.41 -21.37
C ASP A 126 -0.94 -19.30 -20.79
N LYS A 127 -0.64 -20.40 -21.49
CA LYS A 127 0.34 -21.41 -21.07
C LYS A 127 1.76 -21.09 -21.53
N ASP A 128 1.90 -20.16 -22.47
CA ASP A 128 3.19 -19.76 -23.02
C ASP A 128 3.72 -18.51 -22.31
N ASN A 129 2.83 -17.65 -21.79
CA ASN A 129 3.18 -16.47 -21.00
C ASN A 129 2.18 -16.33 -19.83
N SER A 130 2.54 -16.84 -18.65
CA SER A 130 1.58 -16.95 -17.53
C SER A 130 1.10 -15.59 -17.04
N GLN A 131 -0.21 -15.38 -16.95
CA GLN A 131 -0.77 -14.15 -16.39
C GLN A 131 -0.48 -13.99 -14.88
N LEU A 132 -0.09 -15.08 -14.21
CA LEU A 132 0.18 -15.13 -12.78
C LEU A 132 1.66 -14.96 -12.42
N ALA A 133 2.55 -14.97 -13.41
CA ALA A 133 4.00 -14.85 -13.20
C ALA A 133 4.43 -13.39 -13.14
N ILE A 134 5.16 -13.04 -12.08
CA ILE A 134 5.82 -11.75 -11.90
C ILE A 134 7.22 -11.87 -12.50
N ASN A 135 7.61 -10.92 -13.34
CA ASN A 135 8.98 -10.87 -13.89
C ASN A 135 9.86 -9.88 -13.14
N LYS A 136 9.26 -8.85 -12.55
CA LYS A 136 9.96 -7.79 -11.85
C LYS A 136 9.02 -7.09 -10.89
N ALA A 137 9.52 -6.73 -9.71
CA ALA A 137 8.85 -5.82 -8.80
C ALA A 137 9.69 -4.56 -8.55
N GLU A 138 9.02 -3.41 -8.48
CA GLU A 138 9.62 -2.12 -8.22
C GLU A 138 8.89 -1.42 -7.07
N VAL A 139 9.65 -0.87 -6.13
CA VAL A 139 9.14 -0.18 -4.95
C VAL A 139 9.39 1.32 -5.09
N PHE A 140 8.38 2.12 -4.78
CA PHE A 140 8.50 3.57 -4.70
C PHE A 140 7.86 4.08 -3.42
N THR A 141 8.45 5.10 -2.82
CA THR A 141 7.99 5.70 -1.57
C THR A 141 7.88 7.22 -1.71
N VAL A 142 6.87 7.80 -1.07
CA VAL A 142 6.69 9.25 -0.91
C VAL A 142 6.05 9.51 0.45
N GLY A 143 6.84 10.04 1.38
CA GLY A 143 6.44 10.07 2.78
C GLY A 143 6.24 8.63 3.27
N SER A 144 5.05 8.32 3.77
CA SER A 144 4.66 6.97 4.19
C SER A 144 3.68 6.30 3.21
N ASN A 145 3.55 6.82 1.99
CA ASN A 145 2.84 6.14 0.91
C ASN A 145 3.82 5.21 0.20
N VAL A 146 3.34 4.03 -0.19
CA VAL A 146 4.15 3.01 -0.88
C VAL A 146 3.46 2.62 -2.17
N ARG A 147 4.20 2.56 -3.28
CA ARG A 147 3.76 1.96 -4.54
C ARG A 147 4.57 0.71 -4.80
N LEU A 148 3.88 -0.39 -5.06
CA LEU A 148 4.46 -1.60 -5.62
C LEU A 148 4.05 -1.67 -7.10
N THR A 149 5.01 -1.80 -7.99
CA THR A 149 4.75 -2.02 -9.42
C THR A 149 5.28 -3.37 -9.83
N PHE A 150 4.40 -4.21 -10.37
CA PHE A 150 4.73 -5.54 -10.85
C PHE A 150 4.74 -5.54 -12.38
N THR A 151 5.86 -5.91 -12.98
CA THR A 151 5.91 -6.28 -14.39
C THR A 151 5.51 -7.74 -14.48
N MET A 152 4.38 -8.03 -15.10
CA MET A 152 3.86 -9.39 -15.29
C MET A 152 4.42 -9.99 -16.58
N ASP A 153 4.44 -11.31 -16.68
CA ASP A 153 4.76 -12.00 -17.94
C ASP A 153 3.71 -11.70 -19.01
N LYS A 154 2.43 -11.69 -18.60
CA LYS A 154 1.32 -11.28 -19.44
C LYS A 154 0.22 -10.56 -18.66
N ILE A 155 -0.34 -9.52 -19.25
CA ILE A 155 -1.61 -8.94 -18.81
C ILE A 155 -2.67 -9.16 -19.89
N THR A 156 -3.84 -9.64 -19.47
CA THR A 156 -5.05 -9.78 -20.29
C THR A 156 -6.25 -9.15 -19.58
N ASP A 157 -7.31 -8.86 -20.32
CA ASP A 157 -8.59 -8.35 -19.81
C ASP A 157 -9.77 -8.91 -20.61
N THR A 158 -9.65 -10.16 -21.06
CA THR A 158 -10.64 -10.90 -21.83
C THR A 158 -12.03 -10.88 -21.18
N TRP A 159 -12.09 -10.90 -19.85
CA TRP A 159 -13.34 -10.90 -19.07
C TRP A 159 -13.83 -9.50 -18.68
N LEU A 160 -13.18 -8.44 -19.19
CA LEU A 160 -13.49 -7.03 -18.96
C LEU A 160 -13.66 -6.63 -17.47
N PRO A 161 -12.72 -7.03 -16.59
CA PRO A 161 -12.74 -6.63 -15.18
C PRO A 161 -12.53 -5.11 -15.01
N PRO A 162 -13.14 -4.49 -13.97
CA PRO A 162 -13.04 -3.05 -13.74
C PRO A 162 -11.61 -2.55 -13.47
N ASN A 163 -10.74 -3.37 -12.86
CA ASN A 163 -9.35 -2.99 -12.64
C ASN A 163 -8.46 -3.17 -13.89
N GLY A 164 -9.00 -3.69 -15.00
CA GLY A 164 -8.29 -3.75 -16.28
C GLY A 164 -7.33 -4.93 -16.46
N PHE A 165 -7.42 -5.96 -15.62
CA PHE A 165 -6.69 -7.23 -15.76
C PHE A 165 -7.49 -8.44 -15.22
N ASP A 166 -7.38 -9.61 -15.82
CA ASP A 166 -7.96 -10.88 -15.34
C ASP A 166 -6.89 -11.96 -15.04
N HIS A 167 -7.35 -13.10 -14.49
CA HIS A 167 -6.59 -14.30 -14.12
C HIS A 167 -5.58 -14.17 -12.97
N VAL A 168 -4.97 -13.01 -12.75
CA VAL A 168 -4.11 -12.81 -11.57
C VAL A 168 -4.90 -12.17 -10.45
N GLY A 169 -4.71 -12.70 -9.25
CA GLY A 169 -5.05 -12.07 -8.00
C GLY A 169 -3.83 -12.05 -7.10
N PHE A 170 -3.60 -10.91 -6.47
CA PHE A 170 -2.51 -10.67 -5.55
C PHE A 170 -3.03 -10.78 -4.13
N THR A 171 -2.32 -11.56 -3.31
CA THR A 171 -2.46 -11.49 -1.85
C THR A 171 -1.16 -10.94 -1.30
N ILE A 172 -1.22 -9.74 -0.74
CA ILE A 172 -0.06 -9.00 -0.26
C ILE A 172 -0.14 -8.90 1.25
N PHE A 173 0.73 -9.61 1.94
CA PHE A 173 0.85 -9.58 3.39
C PHE A 173 1.85 -8.51 3.80
N ILE A 174 1.45 -7.64 4.72
CA ILE A 174 2.24 -6.48 5.15
C ILE A 174 2.50 -6.59 6.64
N ASP A 175 3.77 -6.63 7.02
CA ASP A 175 4.22 -6.50 8.40
C ASP A 175 4.43 -5.03 8.74
N LEU A 176 3.71 -4.55 9.75
CA LEU A 176 3.87 -3.21 10.29
C LEU A 176 4.53 -3.33 11.68
N PRO A 177 5.79 -2.88 11.86
CA PRO A 177 6.51 -3.02 13.14
C PRO A 177 5.75 -2.45 14.34
N GLU A 178 5.03 -1.35 14.14
CA GLU A 178 4.21 -0.70 15.17
C GLU A 178 3.02 -1.56 15.64
N GLU A 179 2.64 -2.58 14.87
CA GLU A 179 1.52 -3.48 15.15
C GLU A 179 1.93 -4.91 15.49
N ALA A 180 3.24 -5.16 15.69
CA ALA A 180 3.80 -6.50 15.87
C ALA A 180 3.07 -7.38 16.92
N ALA A 181 2.44 -6.77 17.92
CA ALA A 181 1.69 -7.45 18.97
C ALA A 181 0.43 -8.21 18.48
N THR A 182 -0.11 -7.88 17.31
CA THR A 182 -1.31 -8.51 16.75
C THR A 182 -1.02 -9.38 15.52
N ASN A 183 0.26 -9.54 15.17
CA ASN A 183 0.62 -10.18 13.92
C ASN A 183 0.33 -11.68 13.91
N LEU A 184 0.08 -12.21 12.71
CA LEU A 184 -0.15 -13.63 12.46
C LEU A 184 0.91 -14.18 11.50
N SER A 185 1.16 -15.50 11.55
CA SER A 185 1.98 -16.20 10.55
C SER A 185 1.13 -16.95 9.53
N GLU A 186 -0.06 -17.42 9.89
CA GLU A 186 -0.95 -18.13 8.98
C GLU A 186 -1.54 -17.18 7.91
N LEU A 187 -1.55 -17.61 6.65
CA LEU A 187 -2.05 -16.82 5.52
C LEU A 187 -3.49 -17.24 5.19
N PRO A 188 -4.49 -16.35 5.33
CA PRO A 188 -5.88 -16.74 5.14
C PRO A 188 -6.17 -17.23 3.72
N LYS A 189 -7.00 -18.27 3.62
CA LYS A 189 -7.61 -18.86 2.42
C LYS A 189 -6.66 -19.49 1.38
N ILE A 190 -5.35 -19.29 1.53
CA ILE A 190 -4.33 -19.80 0.58
C ILE A 190 -3.55 -21.02 1.10
N ASN A 191 -3.94 -21.61 2.24
CA ASN A 191 -3.31 -22.81 2.81
C ASN A 191 -1.78 -22.68 2.97
N ALA A 192 -1.32 -21.54 3.47
CA ALA A 192 0.10 -21.25 3.60
C ALA A 192 0.40 -20.49 4.90
N SER A 193 1.68 -20.29 5.19
CA SER A 193 2.18 -19.46 6.27
C SER A 193 3.27 -18.53 5.74
N MET A 194 3.52 -17.41 6.41
CA MET A 194 4.64 -16.52 6.10
C MET A 194 5.94 -17.32 5.98
N PRO A 195 6.76 -17.10 4.94
CA PRO A 195 8.05 -17.79 4.81
C PRO A 195 9.03 -17.36 5.91
N SER A 196 8.91 -16.11 6.41
CA SER A 196 9.54 -15.70 7.66
C SER A 196 8.81 -14.53 8.34
N GLY A 197 8.87 -14.50 9.67
CA GLY A 197 8.20 -13.48 10.48
C GLY A 197 6.69 -13.60 10.46
N THR A 198 6.00 -12.46 10.55
CA THR A 198 4.54 -12.37 10.67
C THR A 198 4.00 -11.20 9.86
N TRP A 199 2.67 -11.02 9.79
CA TRP A 199 1.98 -9.95 9.07
C TRP A 199 0.88 -9.29 9.94
N SER A 200 0.58 -8.02 9.67
CA SER A 200 -0.42 -7.18 10.37
C SER A 200 -1.56 -6.75 9.43
N ARG A 201 -1.30 -6.66 8.12
CA ARG A 201 -2.31 -6.42 7.08
C ARG A 201 -2.23 -7.46 5.97
N ASN A 202 -3.34 -7.70 5.29
CA ASN A 202 -3.35 -8.39 4.00
C ASN A 202 -4.20 -7.59 3.01
N ALA A 203 -3.64 -7.31 1.83
CA ALA A 203 -4.38 -6.77 0.70
C ALA A 203 -4.72 -7.90 -0.27
N VAL A 204 -5.95 -7.89 -0.77
CA VAL A 204 -6.44 -8.82 -1.79
C VAL A 204 -6.88 -7.99 -2.99
N VAL A 205 -6.16 -8.12 -4.10
CA VAL A 205 -6.32 -7.28 -5.29
C VAL A 205 -6.39 -8.16 -6.51
N PHE A 206 -7.50 -8.12 -7.24
CA PHE A 206 -7.69 -8.86 -8.49
C PHE A 206 -8.59 -8.04 -9.42
N GLY A 207 -8.91 -8.58 -10.60
CA GLY A 207 -9.64 -7.83 -11.63
C GLY A 207 -10.91 -7.11 -11.16
N TRP A 208 -11.69 -7.70 -10.24
CA TRP A 208 -12.98 -7.15 -9.81
C TRP A 208 -12.95 -6.36 -8.52
N GLN A 209 -11.89 -6.46 -7.72
CA GLN A 209 -11.87 -5.87 -6.38
C GLN A 209 -10.46 -5.53 -5.92
N SER A 210 -10.36 -4.46 -5.13
CA SER A 210 -9.20 -4.14 -4.31
C SER A 210 -9.66 -3.96 -2.87
N SER A 211 -9.01 -4.62 -1.92
CA SER A 211 -9.35 -4.56 -0.50
C SER A 211 -8.13 -4.80 0.37
N ILE A 212 -8.17 -4.30 1.60
CA ILE A 212 -7.14 -4.53 2.63
C ILE A 212 -7.81 -4.82 3.97
N TYR A 213 -7.23 -5.72 4.73
CA TYR A 213 -7.75 -6.23 6.00
C TYR A 213 -6.66 -6.23 7.07
N ASN A 214 -7.05 -6.12 8.34
CA ASN A 214 -6.17 -6.29 9.49
C ASN A 214 -6.26 -7.72 10.06
N THR A 215 -5.46 -8.03 11.09
CA THR A 215 -5.46 -9.37 11.72
C THR A 215 -6.65 -9.63 12.65
N LYS A 216 -7.50 -8.64 12.93
CA LYS A 216 -8.62 -8.81 13.87
C LYS A 216 -9.68 -9.74 13.27
N GLY A 217 -9.84 -10.92 13.88
CA GLY A 217 -10.73 -11.97 13.38
C GLY A 217 -10.16 -12.77 12.19
N ALA A 218 -8.93 -12.50 11.77
CA ALA A 218 -8.28 -13.26 10.71
C ALA A 218 -7.86 -14.66 11.20
N ASN A 219 -7.92 -15.64 10.29
CA ASN A 219 -7.47 -17.02 10.48
C ASN A 219 -7.34 -17.70 9.11
N ALA A 220 -6.97 -18.99 9.06
CA ALA A 220 -6.89 -19.81 7.86
C ALA A 220 -8.02 -19.65 6.83
N THR A 221 -9.22 -19.25 7.24
CA THR A 221 -10.42 -19.15 6.38
C THR A 221 -11.01 -17.74 6.28
N THR A 222 -10.51 -16.77 7.04
CA THR A 222 -11.10 -15.44 7.20
C THR A 222 -10.03 -14.36 7.07
N TRP A 223 -10.30 -13.32 6.26
CA TRP A 223 -9.33 -12.24 5.98
C TRP A 223 -9.06 -11.32 7.17
N GLY A 224 -10.06 -11.10 8.03
CA GLY A 224 -10.04 -10.12 9.12
C GLY A 224 -11.00 -8.95 8.89
N GLU A 225 -10.86 -7.88 9.67
CA GLU A 225 -11.67 -6.67 9.50
C GLU A 225 -11.11 -5.78 8.39
N ALA A 226 -12.00 -5.21 7.57
CA ALA A 226 -11.62 -4.33 6.47
C ALA A 226 -10.99 -3.03 6.99
N VAL A 227 -9.95 -2.58 6.28
CA VAL A 227 -9.24 -1.32 6.51
C VAL A 227 -9.45 -0.42 5.29
N THR A 228 -9.54 0.89 5.52
CA THR A 228 -9.72 1.89 4.46
C THR A 228 -8.63 2.95 4.53
N PRO A 229 -8.17 3.47 3.39
CA PRO A 229 -8.58 3.11 2.03
C PRO A 229 -7.96 1.77 1.55
N ALA A 230 -8.60 1.14 0.57
CA ALA A 230 -7.99 0.03 -0.18
C ALA A 230 -6.89 0.57 -1.13
N PRO A 231 -5.91 -0.27 -1.53
CA PRO A 231 -4.89 0.19 -2.47
C PRO A 231 -5.51 0.56 -3.82
N THR A 232 -5.01 1.63 -4.43
CA THR A 232 -5.44 2.05 -5.77
C THR A 232 -4.67 1.28 -6.82
N VAL A 233 -5.37 0.79 -7.85
CA VAL A 233 -4.77 -0.04 -8.89
C VAL A 233 -4.69 0.73 -10.21
N THR A 234 -3.52 0.69 -10.85
CA THR A 234 -3.30 1.23 -12.20
C THR A 234 -2.68 0.15 -13.08
N VAL A 235 -3.17 -0.01 -14.30
CA VAL A 235 -2.65 -1.00 -15.26
C VAL A 235 -2.13 -0.31 -16.50
N ASP A 236 -0.93 -0.68 -16.92
CA ASP A 236 -0.36 -0.35 -18.22
C ASP A 236 -0.09 -1.63 -19.01
N LYS A 237 -1.04 -1.96 -19.90
CA LYS A 237 -0.96 -3.15 -20.75
C LYS A 237 0.12 -3.06 -21.82
N ALA A 238 0.60 -1.86 -22.16
CA ALA A 238 1.67 -1.72 -23.15
C ALA A 238 3.02 -2.16 -22.58
N ASN A 239 3.21 -1.99 -21.27
CA ASN A 239 4.42 -2.35 -20.55
C ASN A 239 4.23 -3.60 -19.66
N ASN A 240 3.06 -4.25 -19.70
CA ASN A 240 2.69 -5.36 -18.80
C ASN A 240 2.85 -5.02 -17.31
N THR A 241 2.54 -3.81 -16.88
CA THR A 241 2.70 -3.41 -15.48
C THR A 241 1.37 -3.22 -14.74
N ILE A 242 1.32 -3.68 -13.51
CA ILE A 242 0.25 -3.40 -12.54
C ILE A 242 0.89 -2.65 -11.35
N SER A 243 0.44 -1.43 -11.09
CA SER A 243 0.86 -0.63 -9.93
C SER A 243 -0.23 -0.62 -8.86
N MET A 244 0.18 -0.80 -7.61
CA MET A 244 -0.67 -0.73 -6.43
C MET A 244 -0.16 0.33 -5.47
N ASP A 245 -0.99 1.33 -5.21
CA ASP A 245 -0.67 2.45 -4.33
C ASP A 245 -1.32 2.25 -2.97
N PHE A 246 -0.48 2.04 -1.95
CA PHE A 246 -0.85 1.95 -0.55
C PHE A 246 -0.73 3.35 0.08
N ALA A 247 -1.88 3.91 0.44
CA ALA A 247 -1.91 5.18 1.17
C ALA A 247 -1.37 5.02 2.59
N SER A 248 -0.75 6.07 3.12
CA SER A 248 -0.29 6.13 4.51
C SER A 248 -1.34 5.64 5.52
N ASP A 249 -2.60 6.06 5.36
CA ASP A 249 -3.71 5.66 6.23
C ASP A 249 -3.98 4.15 6.22
N ALA A 250 -3.80 3.48 5.07
CA ALA A 250 -3.99 2.04 4.96
C ALA A 250 -2.89 1.26 5.71
N LEU A 251 -1.71 1.88 5.83
CA LEU A 251 -0.53 1.36 6.54
C LEU A 251 -0.48 1.78 8.01
N GLY A 252 -1.54 2.41 8.55
CA GLY A 252 -1.59 2.83 9.94
C GLY A 252 -0.88 4.15 10.24
N ARG A 253 -0.54 4.93 9.20
CA ARG A 253 0.18 6.22 9.29
C ARG A 253 1.54 6.10 10.01
N PRO A 254 2.45 5.24 9.53
CA PRO A 254 3.68 4.93 10.25
C PRO A 254 4.66 6.13 10.29
N ASP A 255 5.34 6.31 11.41
CA ASP A 255 6.31 7.39 11.60
C ASP A 255 7.64 7.13 10.87
N SER A 256 7.94 5.87 10.55
CA SER A 256 9.08 5.43 9.72
C SER A 256 8.65 4.30 8.78
N LEU A 257 9.27 4.19 7.60
CA LEU A 257 9.09 3.01 6.74
C LEU A 257 10.03 1.85 7.13
N ASP A 258 11.01 2.11 8.00
CA ASP A 258 12.02 1.11 8.39
C ASP A 258 11.39 -0.17 8.92
N GLY A 259 11.75 -1.29 8.28
CA GLY A 259 11.33 -2.61 8.72
C GLY A 259 9.88 -2.95 8.39
N ILE A 260 9.14 -2.12 7.66
CA ILE A 260 7.90 -2.55 7.02
C ILE A 260 8.25 -3.60 5.97
N ARG A 261 7.53 -4.72 5.98
CA ARG A 261 7.80 -5.85 5.08
C ARG A 261 6.58 -6.20 4.24
N PHE A 262 6.79 -6.48 2.95
CA PHE A 262 5.76 -6.97 2.04
C PHE A 262 6.11 -8.37 1.56
N TYR A 263 5.14 -9.28 1.68
CA TYR A 263 5.19 -10.60 1.06
C TYR A 263 4.04 -10.71 0.06
N VAL A 264 4.38 -10.85 -1.22
CA VAL A 264 3.45 -10.82 -2.34
C VAL A 264 3.31 -12.23 -2.89
N THR A 265 2.08 -12.70 -3.04
CA THR A 265 1.79 -13.98 -3.70
C THR A 265 0.75 -13.80 -4.80
N THR A 266 0.80 -14.63 -5.83
CA THR A 266 -0.21 -14.67 -6.90
C THR A 266 -1.03 -15.96 -6.90
N TRP A 267 -2.32 -15.84 -7.22
CA TRP A 267 -3.23 -16.94 -7.56
C TRP A 267 -4.47 -16.38 -8.25
N ASP A 268 -5.20 -17.17 -9.04
CA ASP A 268 -6.44 -16.66 -9.67
C ASP A 268 -7.64 -16.64 -8.70
N LEU A 269 -8.35 -15.52 -8.66
CA LEU A 269 -9.64 -15.42 -7.99
C LEU A 269 -10.77 -15.41 -9.02
N ASP A 270 -11.77 -16.26 -8.81
CA ASP A 270 -12.98 -16.23 -9.61
C ASP A 270 -13.72 -14.89 -9.45
N GLY A 271 -13.83 -14.15 -10.57
CA GLY A 271 -14.39 -12.80 -10.62
C GLY A 271 -15.82 -12.67 -10.09
N LEU A 272 -16.62 -13.73 -10.19
CA LEU A 272 -18.03 -13.73 -9.78
C LEU A 272 -18.22 -13.99 -8.28
N SER A 273 -17.37 -14.84 -7.70
CA SER A 273 -17.52 -15.28 -6.31
C SER A 273 -16.47 -14.70 -5.36
N ALA A 274 -15.42 -14.04 -5.89
CA ALA A 274 -14.25 -13.60 -5.13
C ALA A 274 -13.62 -14.73 -4.31
N THR A 275 -13.56 -15.93 -4.88
CA THR A 275 -12.95 -17.12 -4.26
C THR A 275 -11.73 -17.57 -5.05
N TYR A 276 -10.67 -18.01 -4.37
CA TYR A 276 -9.53 -18.64 -5.03
C TYR A 276 -9.98 -19.86 -5.79
N ARG A 277 -9.56 -19.97 -7.06
CA ARG A 277 -9.80 -21.18 -7.83
C ARG A 277 -9.18 -22.40 -7.13
N PRO A 278 -9.81 -23.57 -7.17
CA PRO A 278 -9.30 -24.75 -6.50
C PRO A 278 -8.01 -25.26 -7.15
N LEU A 279 -7.22 -25.95 -6.33
CA LEU A 279 -6.11 -26.81 -6.76
C LEU A 279 -6.58 -28.26 -6.66
N GLU A 280 -6.35 -29.05 -7.71
CA GLU A 280 -6.70 -30.47 -7.74
C GLU A 280 -5.55 -31.31 -8.31
N GLN A 281 -5.65 -32.63 -8.21
CA GLN A 281 -4.63 -33.50 -8.81
C GLN A 281 -4.72 -33.50 -10.34
N ASP A 282 -5.95 -33.49 -10.87
CA ASP A 282 -6.23 -33.62 -12.29
C ASP A 282 -6.47 -32.27 -12.97
N LYS A 283 -6.09 -32.18 -14.25
CA LYS A 283 -6.36 -31.01 -15.09
C LYS A 283 -7.86 -30.85 -15.33
N GLY A 284 -8.36 -29.63 -15.19
CA GLY A 284 -9.72 -29.27 -15.58
C GLY A 284 -9.80 -27.85 -16.13
N PRO A 285 -11.00 -27.39 -16.54
CA PRO A 285 -11.16 -26.10 -17.20
C PRO A 285 -10.98 -24.90 -16.26
N TRP A 286 -11.28 -25.07 -14.97
CA TRP A 286 -11.41 -23.96 -14.01
C TRP A 286 -10.61 -24.15 -12.73
N ASN A 287 -9.81 -25.21 -12.64
CA ASN A 287 -8.98 -25.53 -11.49
C ASN A 287 -7.52 -25.58 -11.92
N PHE A 288 -6.63 -25.16 -11.02
CA PHE A 288 -5.22 -25.47 -11.12
C PHE A 288 -5.02 -26.96 -10.86
N SER A 289 -3.93 -27.51 -11.37
CA SER A 289 -3.62 -28.93 -11.21
C SER A 289 -2.19 -29.19 -10.75
N GLY A 290 -1.89 -30.41 -10.28
CA GLY A 290 -0.53 -30.85 -9.95
C GLY A 290 -0.24 -31.02 -8.45
N GLY A 291 -1.19 -30.67 -7.58
CA GLY A 291 -1.06 -30.79 -6.11
C GLY A 291 -2.37 -31.25 -5.45
N ALA A 292 -2.31 -31.55 -4.16
CA ALA A 292 -3.50 -31.88 -3.37
C ALA A 292 -4.34 -30.62 -3.05
N SER A 293 -5.64 -30.80 -2.80
CA SER A 293 -6.59 -29.69 -2.59
C SER A 293 -6.32 -28.81 -1.36
N ASP A 294 -5.55 -29.34 -0.41
CA ASP A 294 -5.13 -28.67 0.80
C ASP A 294 -3.71 -28.07 0.72
N GLU A 295 -3.00 -28.24 -0.40
CA GLU A 295 -1.73 -27.56 -0.64
C GLU A 295 -1.93 -26.04 -0.83
N SER A 296 -0.81 -25.31 -0.76
CA SER A 296 -0.79 -23.85 -0.84
C SER A 296 -1.27 -23.37 -2.21
N LYS A 297 -2.15 -22.36 -2.20
CA LYS A 297 -2.64 -21.65 -3.39
C LYS A 297 -1.76 -20.45 -3.67
N ILE A 298 -0.52 -20.73 -4.04
CA ILE A 298 0.48 -19.76 -4.47
C ILE A 298 0.96 -20.26 -5.84
N TRP A 299 0.89 -19.42 -6.85
CA TRP A 299 1.43 -19.71 -8.18
C TRP A 299 2.85 -19.17 -8.27
N ASP A 300 3.00 -17.92 -7.84
CA ASP A 300 4.25 -17.19 -7.76
C ASP A 300 4.31 -16.39 -6.46
N ASP A 301 5.52 -16.10 -5.97
CA ASP A 301 5.76 -15.26 -4.81
C ASP A 301 7.10 -14.53 -4.86
N LEU A 302 7.10 -13.28 -4.40
CA LEU A 302 8.34 -12.51 -4.30
C LEU A 302 9.08 -12.83 -3.00
N PRO A 303 10.43 -12.73 -3.00
CA PRO A 303 11.18 -12.55 -1.77
C PRO A 303 10.59 -11.42 -0.92
N ILE A 304 10.66 -11.55 0.41
CA ILE A 304 10.13 -10.52 1.32
C ILE A 304 10.85 -9.19 1.04
N ILE A 305 10.07 -8.22 0.59
CA ILE A 305 10.50 -6.84 0.37
C ILE A 305 10.56 -6.16 1.74
N THR A 306 11.70 -5.61 2.11
CA THR A 306 11.85 -4.88 3.38
C THR A 306 12.21 -3.44 3.10
N LEU A 307 11.39 -2.51 3.58
CA LEU A 307 11.62 -1.09 3.42
C LEU A 307 12.69 -0.58 4.40
N SER A 308 13.43 0.43 3.95
CA SER A 308 14.38 1.22 4.74
C SER A 308 14.37 2.67 4.27
N GLU A 309 14.39 3.63 5.20
CA GLU A 309 14.36 5.08 4.95
C GLU A 309 15.69 5.77 5.31
#